data_AF-U2GD30-F1
#
_entry.id   AF-U2GD30-F1
#
_cell.length_a   1.000
_cell.length_b   1.000
_cell.length_c   1.000
_cell.angle_alpha   90.00
_cell.angle_beta   90.00
_cell.angle_gamma   90.00
#
_symmetry.space_group_name_H-M   'P 1'
#
loop_
_entity.id
_entity.type
_entity.pdbx_description
1 polymer ?
#
loop_
_entity_poly.entity_id
_entity_poly.type
_entity_poly.pdbx_seq_one_letter_code
_entity_poly.pdbx_strand_id
1 'polypeptide(L)' 'MANVKFKVKKGDTVKIIAGDDKGKTGKILAVLAKKGQVIVEGCKIAKKAIKPSEKTPNGGHVNKEMPIDISNVAKVEG' A
#
# COMPACT_ATOMS: atom_id res chain seq x y z
N MET A 1 23.23 -8.70 5.72
CA MET A 1 21.85 -8.96 5.25
C MET A 1 21.70 -8.29 3.89
N ALA A 2 21.27 -9.03 2.86
CA ALA A 2 21.30 -8.58 1.47
C ALA A 2 20.68 -7.18 1.30
N ASN A 3 21.46 -6.26 0.72
CA ASN A 3 20.99 -4.94 0.30
C ASN A 3 20.03 -5.11 -0.86
N VAL A 4 18.76 -5.44 -0.58
CA VAL A 4 17.71 -5.47 -1.60
C VAL A 4 17.50 -4.02 -2.04
N LYS A 5 18.04 -3.69 -3.22
CA LYS A 5 17.89 -2.38 -3.87
C LYS A 5 16.43 -2.24 -4.30
N PHE A 6 15.58 -1.78 -3.38
CA PHE A 6 14.21 -1.42 -3.71
C PHE A 6 14.23 -0.24 -4.67
N LYS A 7 13.68 -0.44 -5.87
CA LYS A 7 13.58 0.59 -6.91
C LYS A 7 12.63 1.74 -6.54
N VAL A 8 11.92 1.60 -5.43
CA VAL A 8 10.88 2.51 -4.96
C VAL A 8 11.14 2.93 -3.51
N LYS A 9 10.94 4.21 -3.21
CA LYS A 9 11.09 4.81 -1.88
C LYS A 9 9.74 5.35 -1.40
N LYS A 10 9.63 5.57 -0.09
CA LYS A 10 8.49 6.27 0.49
C LYS A 10 8.40 7.67 -0.15
N GLY A 11 7.23 8.01 -0.67
CA GLY A 11 6.98 9.28 -1.33
C GLY A 11 7.06 9.25 -2.86
N ASP A 12 7.55 8.17 -3.47
CA ASP A 12 7.49 8.01 -4.93
C ASP A 12 6.05 7.78 -5.40
N THR A 13 5.76 8.24 -6.62
CA THR A 13 4.51 7.95 -7.32
C THR A 13 4.68 6.66 -8.14
N VAL A 14 3.77 5.72 -7.94
CA VAL A 14 3.75 4.45 -8.65
C VAL A 14 2.40 4.21 -9.29
N LYS A 15 2.41 3.47 -10.40
CA LYS A 15 1.22 2.97 -11.09
C LYS A 15 1.12 1.47 -10.87
N ILE A 16 -0.07 1.00 -10.61
CA ILE A 16 -0.33 -0.43 -10.53
C ILE A 16 -0.41 -0.99 -11.93
N ILE A 17 0.42 -1.98 -12.23
CA ILE A 17 0.48 -2.65 -13.53
C ILE A 17 -0.38 -3.92 -13.58
N ALA A 18 -0.65 -4.53 -12.42
CA ALA A 18 -1.36 -5.80 -12.30
C ALA A 18 -2.24 -5.86 -11.04
N GLY A 19 -3.32 -6.64 -11.11
CA GLY A 19 -4.32 -6.80 -10.04
C GLY A 19 -5.61 -6.01 -10.26
N ASP A 20 -6.50 -6.02 -9.27
CA ASP A 20 -7.81 -5.36 -9.30
C ASP A 20 -7.72 -3.83 -9.50
N ASP A 21 -6.66 -3.22 -9.00
CA ASP A 21 -6.40 -1.79 -9.09
C ASP A 21 -5.52 -1.40 -10.29
N LYS A 22 -5.40 -2.26 -11.30
CA LYS A 22 -4.57 -2.01 -12.50
C LYS A 22 -4.93 -0.66 -13.15
N GLY A 23 -3.90 0.15 -13.40
CA GLY A 23 -4.03 1.46 -14.03
C GLY A 23 -4.10 2.62 -13.05
N LYS A 24 -4.40 2.37 -11.77
CA LYS A 24 -4.39 3.43 -10.74
C LYS A 24 -2.98 3.87 -10.43
N THR A 25 -2.82 5.18 -10.27
CA THR A 25 -1.60 5.81 -9.77
C THR A 25 -1.81 6.25 -8.32
N GLY A 26 -0.78 6.10 -7.51
CA GLY A 26 -0.82 6.50 -6.11
C GLY A 26 0.57 6.71 -5.56
N LYS A 27 0.63 7.39 -4.40
CA LYS A 27 1.88 7.67 -3.70
C LYS A 27 2.21 6.55 -2.72
N ILE A 28 3.48 6.22 -2.58
CA ILE A 28 3.92 5.24 -1.59
C ILE A 28 3.90 5.86 -0.19
N LEU A 29 3.04 5.34 0.68
CA LEU A 29 2.95 5.70 2.09
C LEU A 29 4.02 5.00 2.94
N ALA A 30 4.29 3.73 2.64
CA ALA A 30 5.28 2.93 3.33
C ALA A 30 5.86 1.84 2.43
N VAL A 31 7.16 1.56 2.60
CA VAL A 31 7.85 0.45 1.93
C VAL A 31 8.20 -0.60 2.98
N LEU A 32 7.60 -1.78 2.85
CA LEU A 32 7.90 -2.96 3.65
C LEU A 32 9.03 -3.74 2.99
N ALA A 33 10.25 -3.18 3.06
CA ALA A 33 11.45 -3.73 2.43
C ALA A 33 11.74 -5.20 2.86
N LYS A 34 11.40 -5.57 4.10
CA LYS A 34 11.59 -6.95 4.59
C LYS A 34 10.70 -7.98 3.87
N LYS A 35 9.55 -7.56 3.35
CA LYS A 35 8.55 -8.44 2.72
C LYS A 35 8.43 -8.24 1.21
N GLY A 36 9.16 -7.27 0.64
CA GLY A 36 8.99 -6.94 -0.78
C GLY A 36 7.65 -6.28 -1.09
N GLN A 37 7.08 -5.52 -0.16
CA GLN A 37 5.75 -4.94 -0.32
C GLN A 37 5.75 -3.42 -0.14
N VAL A 38 4.80 -2.74 -0.75
CA VAL A 38 4.57 -1.31 -0.62
C VAL A 38 3.12 -1.00 -0.32
N ILE A 39 2.88 0.02 0.50
CA ILE A 39 1.54 0.55 0.75
C ILE A 39 1.39 1.78 -0.14
N VAL A 40 0.44 1.72 -1.06
CA VAL A 40 0.15 2.78 -2.03
C VAL A 40 -1.17 3.43 -1.66
N GLU A 41 -1.18 4.75 -1.69
CA GLU A 41 -2.37 5.53 -1.34
C GLU A 41 -3.53 5.25 -2.31
N GLY A 42 -4.73 5.00 -1.76
CA GLY A 42 -5.96 4.82 -2.54
C GLY A 42 -6.06 3.50 -3.32
N CYS A 43 -5.12 2.57 -3.10
CA CYS A 43 -5.12 1.27 -3.75
C CYS A 43 -5.26 0.14 -2.73
N LYS A 44 -5.88 -0.97 -3.17
CA LYS A 44 -6.08 -2.18 -2.35
C LYS A 44 -6.70 -1.88 -0.98
N ILE A 45 -7.80 -1.13 -1.00
CA ILE A 45 -8.51 -0.70 0.21
C ILE A 45 -9.31 -1.88 0.75
N ALA A 46 -8.96 -2.34 1.95
CA ALA A 46 -9.71 -3.35 2.67
C ALA A 46 -10.54 -2.71 3.78
N LYS A 47 -11.80 -3.10 3.88
CA LYS A 47 -12.66 -2.75 5.02
C LYS A 47 -12.30 -3.64 6.19
N LYS A 48 -11.60 -3.10 7.19
CA LYS A 48 -11.33 -3.80 8.43
C LYS A 48 -12.43 -3.47 9.43
N ALA A 49 -13.20 -4.49 9.81
CA ALA A 49 -14.15 -4.38 10.91
C ALA A 49 -13.35 -4.25 12.22
N ILE A 50 -13.58 -3.16 12.94
CA ILE A 50 -12.98 -2.93 14.26
C ILE A 50 -14.07 -3.13 15.30
N LYS A 51 -13.81 -4.06 16.23
CA LYS A 51 -14.69 -4.23 17.40
C LYS A 51 -14.67 -2.94 18.23
N PRO A 52 -15.82 -2.49 18.76
CA PRO A 52 -15.86 -1.33 19.64
C PRO A 52 -14.93 -1.58 20.84
N SER A 53 -14.08 -0.58 21.12
CA SER A 53 -13.08 -0.60 22.19
C SER A 53 -12.93 0.82 22.72
N GLU A 54 -12.30 1.02 23.88
CA GLU A 54 -12.16 2.34 24.53
C GLU A 54 -11.55 3.42 23.61
N LYS A 55 -10.71 3.03 22.64
CA LYS A 55 -10.11 3.95 21.65
C LYS A 55 -11.02 4.24 20.45
N THR A 56 -12.10 3.50 20.26
CA THR A 56 -13.05 3.65 19.15
C THR A 56 -14.46 3.26 19.62
N PRO A 57 -15.13 4.15 20.39
CA PRO A 57 -16.39 3.85 21.07
C PRO A 57 -17.55 3.55 20.10
N ASN A 58 -17.53 4.12 18.90
CA ASN A 58 -18.58 3.89 17.91
C ASN A 58 -18.41 2.57 17.13
N GLY A 59 -17.31 1.83 17.33
CA GLY A 59 -16.95 0.72 16.44
C GLY A 59 -16.95 1.14 14.96
N GLY A 60 -16.87 0.17 14.05
CA GLY A 60 -17.17 0.42 12.63
C GLY A 60 -16.17 -0.16 11.65
N HIS A 61 -16.26 0.33 10.40
CA HIS A 61 -15.40 -0.09 9.30
C HIS A 61 -14.32 0.96 9.09
N VAL A 62 -13.07 0.58 9.31
CA VAL A 62 -11.94 1.41 8.92
C VAL A 62 -11.43 0.96 7.56
N ASN A 63 -11.37 1.89 6.62
CA ASN A 63 -10.73 1.69 5.34
C ASN A 63 -9.23 1.65 5.58
N LYS A 64 -8.60 0.51 5.32
CA LYS A 64 -7.17 0.34 5.47
C LYS A 64 -6.56 -0.11 4.16
N GLU A 65 -5.55 0.62 3.72
CA GLU A 65 -4.77 0.28 2.55
C GLU A 65 -3.92 -0.95 2.85
N MET A 66 -4.02 -1.94 1.97
CA MET A 66 -3.27 -3.18 2.10
C MET A 66 -1.96 -3.09 1.32
N PRO A 67 -0.93 -3.83 1.76
CA PRO A 67 0.32 -3.93 1.03
C PRO A 67 0.11 -4.58 -0.35
N ILE A 68 0.78 -3.99 -1.34
CA ILE A 68 0.89 -4.43 -2.72
C ILE A 68 2.31 -4.93 -2.93
N ASP A 69 2.47 -5.99 -3.71
CA ASP A 69 3.79 -6.51 -4.04
C ASP A 69 4.56 -5.54 -4.93
N ILE A 70 5.87 -5.38 -4.70
CA ILE A 70 6.71 -4.50 -5.53
C ILE A 70 6.72 -4.90 -7.01
N SER A 71 6.44 -6.17 -7.32
CA SER A 71 6.40 -6.68 -8.69
C SER A 71 5.17 -6.21 -9.47
N ASN A 72 4.13 -5.76 -8.76
CA ASN A 72 2.85 -5.31 -9.35
C ASN A 72 2.74 -3.79 -9.44
N VAL A 73 3.80 -3.07 -9.08
CA VAL A 73 3.90 -1.61 -9.17
C VAL A 73 5.03 -1.21 -10.09
N ALA A 74 4.76 -0.23 -10.95
CA ALA A 74 5.75 0.44 -11.78
C ALA A 74 5.94 1.87 -11.27
N LYS A 75 7.20 2.30 -11.12
CA LYS A 75 7.49 3.70 -10.83
C LYS A 75 7.09 4.54 -12.03
N VAL A 76 6.28 5.56 -11.79
CA VAL A 76 5.94 6.54 -12.83
C VAL A 76 6.93 7.68 -12.67
N GLU A 77 8.08 7.55 -13.33
CA GLU A 77 8.92 8.70 -13.62
C GLU A 77 8.44 9.30 -14.94
N GLY A 78 8.10 10.59 -14.89
CA GLY A 78 8.06 11.45 -16.07
C GLY A 78 9.45 12.02 -16.31
#